data_AF-A0A4P6APV1-F1
#
_entry.id   AF-A0A4P6APV1-F1
#
_cell.length_a   1.000
_cell.length_b   1.000
_cell.length_c   1.000
_cell.angle_alpha   90.00
_cell.angle_beta   90.00
_cell.angle_gamma   90.00
#
_symmetry.space_group_name_H-M   'P 1'
#
loop_
_entity.id
_entity.type
_entity.pdbx_description
1 polymer ?
#
loop_
_entity_poly.entity_id
_entity_poly.type
_entity_poly.pdbx_seq_one_letter_code
_entity_poly.pdbx_strand_id
1 'polypeptide(L)'
;MTPNCFMIASSGSSATKWVSRVLNLNESITAWHANEETEDKSTLESEEALATSLATKVAESGNYVGTIHITPWHGTEMQQPIESKGGQFAGLLRHPVFRINSQSESKTRNNAPPKYERYRGNLNLLLKEIPDFFNAFLDKYGTCFSHGQVEFAVVCYRVFKYEIDLLTLDKEKLFFYESLTTEPTEFKRFVSYLCPTLDVTDAYLSNVFEFGKINSHHVVVPKSLSDIYNDFWDEPRRFMFEYILEHFDKKFNTIASYENLNYDMTSFR
;
A
#
# COMPACT_ATOMS: atom_id res chain seq x y z
N MET A 1 7.40 -22.59 -20.48
CA MET A 1 6.95 -21.20 -20.66
C MET A 1 6.95 -20.55 -19.29
N THR A 2 7.48 -19.34 -19.16
CA THR A 2 7.35 -18.56 -17.92
C THR A 2 5.88 -18.20 -17.74
N PRO A 3 5.25 -18.50 -16.59
CA PRO A 3 3.87 -18.14 -16.36
C PRO A 3 3.71 -16.62 -16.32
N ASN A 4 2.64 -16.11 -16.94
CA ASN A 4 2.40 -14.68 -17.09
C ASN A 4 1.53 -14.09 -15.96
N CYS A 5 1.41 -14.73 -14.79
CA CYS A 5 0.61 -14.19 -13.68
C CYS A 5 1.45 -13.40 -12.68
N PHE A 6 0.87 -12.37 -12.05
CA PHE A 6 1.55 -11.64 -10.98
C PHE A 6 0.60 -11.12 -9.89
N MET A 7 1.15 -10.81 -8.73
CA MET A 7 0.45 -10.15 -7.63
C MET A 7 1.29 -9.03 -7.02
N ILE A 8 0.64 -7.90 -6.75
CA ILE A 8 1.23 -6.77 -6.04
C ILE A 8 0.53 -6.61 -4.69
N ALA A 9 1.24 -6.95 -3.62
CA ALA A 9 0.79 -6.75 -2.26
C ALA A 9 1.10 -5.32 -1.81
N SER A 10 0.12 -4.66 -1.20
CA SER A 10 0.27 -3.31 -0.65
C SER A 10 -0.77 -3.09 0.44
N SER A 11 -0.46 -2.32 1.48
CA SER A 11 -1.49 -1.95 2.45
C SER A 11 -2.41 -0.92 1.79
N GLY A 12 -3.72 -1.18 1.80
CA GLY A 12 -4.74 -0.48 1.00
C GLY A 12 -4.61 1.05 0.95
N SER A 13 -5.21 1.68 -0.07
CA SER A 13 -5.20 3.15 -0.28
C SER A 13 -3.84 3.76 -0.66
N SER A 14 -2.89 2.94 -1.09
CA SER A 14 -1.57 3.32 -1.61
C SER A 14 -1.58 3.79 -3.07
N ALA A 15 -2.68 4.43 -3.52
CA ALA A 15 -2.83 4.90 -4.90
C ALA A 15 -2.53 3.81 -5.97
N THR A 16 -2.78 2.57 -5.62
CA THR A 16 -2.68 1.36 -6.45
C THR A 16 -3.63 1.30 -7.64
N LYS A 17 -4.68 2.12 -7.64
CA LYS A 17 -5.47 2.38 -8.85
C LYS A 17 -4.64 3.02 -9.96
N TRP A 18 -3.64 3.84 -9.61
CA TRP A 18 -2.71 4.36 -10.60
C TRP A 18 -1.91 3.20 -11.20
N VAL A 19 -1.38 2.30 -10.35
CA VAL A 19 -0.57 1.15 -10.78
C VAL A 19 -1.35 0.25 -11.73
N SER A 20 -2.61 -0.11 -11.42
CA SER A 20 -3.42 -0.91 -12.35
C SER A 20 -3.64 -0.18 -13.67
N ARG A 21 -4.00 1.11 -13.64
CA ARG A 21 -4.24 1.90 -14.86
C ARG A 21 -3.01 1.99 -15.76
N VAL A 22 -1.82 2.26 -15.20
CA VAL A 22 -0.60 2.39 -16.01
C VAL A 22 -0.16 1.05 -16.58
N LEU A 23 -0.32 -0.05 -15.83
CA LEU A 23 -0.02 -1.39 -16.34
C LEU A 23 -0.92 -1.75 -17.54
N ASN A 24 -2.21 -1.43 -17.47
CA ASN A 24 -3.18 -1.69 -18.55
C ASN A 24 -3.01 -0.78 -19.79
N LEU A 25 -2.06 0.17 -19.81
CA LEU A 25 -1.74 0.88 -21.06
C LEU A 25 -1.03 -0.01 -22.06
N ASN A 26 -0.43 -1.12 -21.60
CA ASN A 26 0.15 -2.13 -22.46
C ASN A 26 -0.89 -3.22 -22.70
N GLU A 27 -1.23 -3.48 -23.96
CA GLU A 27 -2.26 -4.46 -24.36
C GLU A 27 -1.93 -5.91 -23.96
N SER A 28 -0.64 -6.20 -23.67
CA SER A 28 -0.20 -7.50 -23.19
C SER A 28 -0.35 -7.67 -21.68
N ILE A 29 -0.79 -6.64 -20.94
CA ILE A 29 -1.00 -6.71 -19.49
C ILE A 29 -2.47 -6.42 -19.15
N THR A 30 -3.05 -7.31 -18.36
CA THR A 30 -4.34 -7.16 -17.68
C THR A 30 -4.10 -7.09 -16.18
N ALA A 31 -4.23 -5.89 -15.59
CA ALA A 31 -4.00 -5.67 -14.16
C ALA A 31 -5.28 -5.22 -13.45
N TRP A 32 -5.79 -6.02 -12.51
CA TRP A 32 -6.98 -5.66 -11.73
C TRP A 32 -6.62 -5.03 -10.39
N HIS A 33 -7.40 -4.03 -9.99
CA HIS A 33 -7.41 -3.55 -8.62
C HIS A 33 -8.59 -4.20 -7.90
N ALA A 34 -8.39 -4.91 -6.78
CA ALA A 34 -9.41 -5.80 -6.19
C ALA A 34 -10.70 -5.14 -5.66
N ASN A 35 -10.84 -3.81 -5.79
CA ASN A 35 -12.11 -3.13 -5.54
C ASN A 35 -12.95 -2.86 -6.79
N GLU A 36 -12.44 -3.15 -7.98
CA GLU A 36 -13.09 -2.76 -9.22
C GLU A 36 -13.78 -3.94 -9.94
N GLU A 37 -13.26 -5.17 -9.94
CA GLU A 37 -13.82 -6.23 -10.83
C GLU A 37 -13.65 -7.69 -10.40
N THR A 38 -13.38 -8.01 -9.13
CA THR A 38 -13.47 -9.43 -8.72
C THR A 38 -14.95 -9.77 -8.53
N GLU A 39 -15.50 -10.56 -9.45
CA GLU A 39 -16.73 -11.33 -9.26
C GLU A 39 -16.84 -11.78 -7.80
N ASP A 40 -18.02 -11.53 -7.23
CA ASP A 40 -18.46 -11.91 -5.90
C ASP A 40 -17.34 -12.13 -4.86
N LYS A 41 -16.96 -11.06 -4.14
CA LYS A 41 -15.95 -11.06 -3.06
C LYS A 41 -16.17 -12.12 -1.97
N SER A 42 -17.29 -12.83 -2.02
CA SER A 42 -17.66 -13.96 -1.18
C SER A 42 -17.14 -15.33 -1.67
N THR A 43 -16.54 -15.44 -2.86
CA THR A 43 -16.28 -16.74 -3.53
C THR A 43 -14.81 -17.17 -3.65
N LEU A 44 -13.83 -16.32 -3.30
CA LEU A 44 -12.42 -16.74 -3.26
C LEU A 44 -12.03 -17.14 -1.83
N GLU A 45 -12.28 -18.40 -1.50
CA GLU A 45 -12.17 -18.96 -0.14
C GLU A 45 -10.72 -19.22 0.34
N SER A 46 -9.70 -19.12 -0.53
CA SER A 46 -8.28 -19.27 -0.16
C SER A 46 -7.31 -18.60 -1.13
N GLU A 47 -6.08 -18.38 -0.65
CA GLU A 47 -4.95 -17.86 -1.42
C GLU A 47 -4.63 -18.73 -2.65
N GLU A 48 -4.71 -20.05 -2.48
CA GLU A 48 -4.46 -21.04 -3.54
C GLU A 48 -5.52 -21.01 -4.64
N ALA A 49 -6.80 -20.86 -4.26
CA ALA A 49 -7.91 -20.75 -5.21
C ALA A 49 -7.75 -19.50 -6.08
N LEU A 50 -7.33 -18.40 -5.47
CA LEU A 50 -7.05 -17.15 -6.15
C LEU A 50 -5.83 -17.25 -7.09
N ALA A 51 -4.71 -17.81 -6.62
CA ALA A 51 -3.53 -18.03 -7.47
C ALA A 51 -3.87 -18.90 -8.68
N THR A 52 -4.70 -19.94 -8.47
CA THR A 52 -5.22 -20.79 -9.54
C THR A 52 -6.11 -20.01 -10.51
N SER A 53 -7.01 -19.16 -10.02
CA SER A 53 -7.87 -18.32 -10.87
C SER A 53 -7.04 -17.40 -11.78
N LEU A 54 -5.99 -16.75 -11.25
CA LEU A 54 -5.10 -15.92 -12.07
C LEU A 54 -4.39 -16.73 -13.14
N ALA A 55 -3.87 -17.92 -12.80
CA ALA A 55 -3.21 -18.80 -13.76
C ALA A 55 -4.16 -19.28 -14.88
N THR A 56 -5.42 -19.59 -14.56
CA THR A 56 -6.44 -19.92 -15.57
C THR A 56 -6.68 -18.76 -16.53
N LYS A 57 -6.81 -17.53 -16.02
CA LYS A 57 -7.02 -16.35 -16.87
C LYS A 57 -5.82 -16.03 -17.76
N VAL A 58 -4.60 -16.33 -17.32
CA VAL A 58 -3.41 -16.28 -18.19
C VAL A 58 -3.56 -17.26 -19.36
N ALA A 59 -3.98 -18.50 -19.08
CA ALA A 59 -4.14 -19.53 -20.12
C ALA A 59 -5.22 -19.16 -21.15
N GLU A 60 -6.28 -18.47 -20.73
CA GLU A 60 -7.38 -18.03 -21.60
C GLU A 60 -7.01 -16.83 -22.48
N SER A 61 -6.28 -15.86 -21.92
CA SER A 61 -5.98 -14.59 -22.61
C SER A 61 -4.66 -14.60 -23.38
N GLY A 62 -3.68 -15.38 -22.94
CA GLY A 62 -2.29 -15.29 -23.40
C GLY A 62 -1.53 -14.08 -22.86
N ASN A 63 -2.20 -13.16 -22.16
CA ASN A 63 -1.63 -11.94 -21.60
C ASN A 63 -0.97 -12.17 -20.24
N TYR A 64 -0.24 -11.16 -19.77
CA TYR A 64 0.08 -11.02 -18.37
C TYR A 64 -1.17 -10.68 -17.58
N VAL A 65 -1.43 -11.42 -16.52
CA VAL A 65 -2.63 -11.24 -15.69
C VAL A 65 -2.24 -11.09 -14.25
N GLY A 66 -2.60 -9.96 -13.64
CA GLY A 66 -2.29 -9.76 -12.25
C GLY A 66 -3.30 -8.94 -11.48
N THR A 67 -3.09 -8.91 -10.18
CA THR A 67 -3.97 -8.26 -9.23
C THR A 67 -3.20 -7.43 -8.23
N ILE A 68 -3.81 -6.32 -7.82
CA ILE A 68 -3.25 -5.36 -6.87
C ILE A 68 -4.18 -5.29 -5.68
N HIS A 69 -3.59 -5.55 -4.51
CA HIS A 69 -4.25 -5.78 -3.22
C HIS A 69 -5.19 -6.97 -3.24
N ILE A 70 -5.01 -7.99 -2.40
CA ILE A 70 -6.14 -8.87 -2.08
C ILE A 70 -6.27 -8.98 -0.57
N THR A 71 -7.40 -8.45 -0.09
CA THR A 71 -7.85 -8.26 1.30
C THR A 71 -6.78 -7.73 2.28
N PRO A 72 -7.15 -7.29 3.50
CA PRO A 72 -6.17 -7.05 4.57
C PRO A 72 -5.48 -8.32 5.08
N TRP A 73 -5.83 -9.50 4.53
CA TRP A 73 -5.43 -10.81 5.06
C TRP A 73 -4.47 -11.55 4.12
N HIS A 74 -4.60 -11.40 2.80
CA HIS A 74 -3.75 -12.14 1.85
C HIS A 74 -2.45 -11.38 1.50
N GLY A 75 -1.74 -10.85 2.50
CA GLY A 75 -0.55 -10.01 2.36
C GLY A 75 0.64 -10.74 1.72
N THR A 76 1.69 -11.02 2.50
CA THR A 76 2.81 -11.85 2.05
C THR A 76 2.47 -13.33 1.94
N GLU A 77 1.35 -13.76 2.54
CA GLU A 77 0.83 -15.13 2.44
C GLU A 77 0.53 -15.54 0.99
N MET A 78 0.29 -14.58 0.09
CA MET A 78 0.09 -14.83 -1.34
C MET A 78 1.38 -15.11 -2.12
N GLN A 79 2.55 -14.85 -1.52
CA GLN A 79 3.82 -15.03 -2.21
C GLN A 79 3.98 -16.48 -2.68
N GLN A 80 3.89 -17.45 -1.77
CA GLN A 80 4.07 -18.87 -2.11
C GLN A 80 3.01 -19.37 -3.11
N PRO A 81 1.70 -19.13 -2.94
CA PRO A 81 0.69 -19.52 -3.92
C PRO A 81 0.97 -18.97 -5.32
N ILE A 82 1.31 -17.69 -5.46
CA ILE A 82 1.61 -17.07 -6.75
C ILE A 82 2.88 -17.65 -7.38
N GLU A 83 3.95 -17.75 -6.60
CA GLU A 83 5.24 -18.29 -7.07
C GLU A 83 5.15 -19.78 -7.41
N SER A 84 4.28 -20.55 -6.73
CA SER A 84 4.03 -21.97 -7.05
C SER A 84 3.36 -22.18 -8.41
N LYS A 85 2.64 -21.17 -8.90
CA LYS A 85 2.10 -21.13 -10.27
C LYS A 85 3.10 -20.54 -11.27
N GLY A 86 4.34 -20.28 -10.83
CA GLY A 86 5.43 -19.61 -11.54
C GLY A 86 5.17 -18.14 -11.87
N GLY A 87 4.22 -17.51 -11.17
CA GLY A 87 3.98 -16.08 -11.26
C GLY A 87 5.00 -15.25 -10.47
N GLN A 88 4.81 -13.93 -10.50
CA GLN A 88 5.66 -12.96 -9.79
C GLN A 88 4.92 -12.30 -8.63
N PHE A 89 5.57 -12.18 -7.47
CA PHE A 89 5.02 -11.51 -6.31
C PHE A 89 5.85 -10.29 -5.95
N ALA A 90 5.21 -9.13 -5.84
CA ALA A 90 5.87 -7.87 -5.48
C ALA A 90 5.19 -7.20 -4.28
N GLY A 91 5.99 -6.59 -3.41
CA GLY A 91 5.53 -5.67 -2.38
C GLY A 91 5.63 -4.22 -2.86
N LEU A 92 4.56 -3.46 -2.68
CA LEU A 92 4.51 -2.03 -2.97
C LEU A 92 4.37 -1.21 -1.69
N LEU A 93 5.47 -0.55 -1.34
CA LEU A 93 5.59 0.35 -0.19
C LEU A 93 5.38 1.80 -0.63
N ARG A 94 5.05 2.64 0.34
CA ARG A 94 4.91 4.10 0.22
C ARG A 94 5.35 4.68 1.55
N HIS A 95 5.86 5.90 1.58
CA HIS A 95 6.21 6.53 2.85
C HIS A 95 5.02 6.48 3.83
N PRO A 96 5.21 6.05 5.09
CA PRO A 96 4.14 6.01 6.08
C PRO A 96 3.37 7.33 6.20
N VAL A 97 4.07 8.48 6.24
CA VAL A 97 3.44 9.81 6.29
C VAL A 97 2.56 10.09 5.09
N PHE A 98 3.06 9.88 3.86
CA PHE A 98 2.27 10.06 2.65
C PHE A 98 1.06 9.12 2.60
N ARG A 99 1.23 7.88 3.07
CA ARG A 99 0.17 6.86 3.11
C ARG A 99 -0.92 7.21 4.13
N ILE A 100 -0.54 7.55 5.36
CA ILE A 100 -1.46 7.94 6.44
C ILE A 100 -2.23 9.19 6.05
N ASN A 101 -1.56 10.19 5.47
CA ASN A 101 -2.21 11.42 5.01
C ASN A 101 -3.24 11.11 3.91
N SER A 102 -2.86 10.31 2.92
CA SER A 102 -3.77 9.87 1.85
C SER A 102 -4.98 9.09 2.37
N GLN A 103 -4.79 8.22 3.37
CA GLN A 103 -5.85 7.41 3.96
C GLN A 103 -6.81 8.19 4.86
N SER A 104 -6.29 9.20 5.56
CA SER A 104 -7.09 10.06 6.43
C SER A 104 -7.85 11.13 5.64
N GLU A 105 -7.25 11.73 4.60
CA GLU A 105 -7.91 12.75 3.76
C GLU A 105 -8.93 12.18 2.76
N SER A 106 -8.70 10.99 2.20
CA SER A 106 -9.61 10.41 1.20
C SER A 106 -11.02 10.13 1.72
N LYS A 107 -11.20 10.06 3.04
CA LYS A 107 -12.47 9.74 3.69
C LYS A 107 -13.24 10.98 4.15
N THR A 108 -12.54 12.06 4.49
CA THR A 108 -13.17 13.35 4.82
C THR A 108 -13.83 13.98 3.59
N ARG A 109 -13.36 13.67 2.37
CA ARG A 109 -13.94 14.19 1.12
C ARG A 109 -15.30 13.61 0.72
N ASN A 110 -15.71 12.45 1.26
CA ASN A 110 -16.91 11.77 0.76
C ASN A 110 -18.19 12.05 1.57
N ASN A 111 -18.18 12.92 2.59
CA ASN A 111 -19.34 13.30 3.43
C ASN A 111 -20.20 12.13 3.98
N ALA A 112 -19.79 10.88 3.79
CA ALA A 112 -20.44 9.73 4.35
C ALA A 112 -20.09 9.69 5.83
N PRO A 113 -21.06 9.55 6.75
CA PRO A 113 -20.75 9.40 8.16
C PRO A 113 -19.76 8.23 8.29
N PRO A 114 -18.61 8.44 8.92
CA PRO A 114 -17.66 7.37 9.16
C PRO A 114 -18.40 6.29 9.93
N LYS A 115 -18.63 5.14 9.29
CA LYS A 115 -19.30 4.01 9.94
C LYS A 115 -18.41 3.61 11.11
N TYR A 116 -18.73 4.05 12.32
CA TYR A 116 -17.97 3.78 13.55
C TYR A 116 -17.66 2.28 13.71
N GLU A 117 -18.59 1.42 13.28
CA GLU A 117 -18.43 -0.03 13.20
C GLU A 117 -17.21 -0.47 12.37
N ARG A 118 -16.87 0.24 11.30
CA ARG A 118 -15.72 -0.05 10.43
C ARG A 118 -14.38 0.08 11.16
N TYR A 119 -14.31 0.96 12.16
CA TYR A 119 -13.08 1.19 12.93
C TYR A 119 -13.07 0.45 14.26
N ARG A 120 -14.24 0.10 14.81
CA ARG A 120 -14.35 -0.57 16.11
C ARG A 120 -13.48 -1.83 16.20
N GLY A 121 -13.47 -2.66 15.15
CA GLY A 121 -12.62 -3.86 15.11
C GLY A 121 -11.12 -3.53 15.19
N ASN A 122 -10.66 -2.58 14.38
CA ASN A 122 -9.25 -2.17 14.36
C ASN A 122 -8.83 -1.40 15.61
N LEU A 123 -9.74 -0.61 16.20
CA LEU A 123 -9.51 0.08 17.47
C LEU A 123 -9.34 -0.93 18.61
N ASN A 124 -10.16 -1.97 18.65
CA ASN A 124 -10.00 -3.04 19.63
C ASN A 124 -8.66 -3.77 19.46
N LEU A 125 -8.20 -3.98 18.22
CA LEU A 125 -6.89 -4.58 17.96
C LEU A 125 -5.74 -3.65 18.40
N LEU A 126 -5.81 -2.36 18.04
CA LEU A 126 -4.87 -1.33 18.51
C LEU A 126 -4.76 -1.36 20.04
N LEU A 127 -5.88 -1.29 20.75
CA LEU A 127 -5.89 -1.26 22.22
C LEU A 127 -5.50 -2.60 22.85
N LYS A 128 -5.57 -3.71 22.10
CA LYS A 128 -5.06 -5.01 22.55
C LYS A 128 -3.54 -5.10 22.38
N GLU A 129 -2.99 -4.60 21.28
CA GLU A 129 -1.55 -4.65 20.99
C GLU A 129 -0.78 -3.52 21.70
N ILE A 130 -1.42 -2.37 21.90
CA ILE A 130 -0.86 -1.16 22.50
C ILE A 130 -1.79 -0.67 23.64
N PRO A 131 -1.89 -1.43 24.76
CA PRO A 131 -2.90 -1.18 25.80
C PRO A 131 -2.77 0.19 26.47
N ASP A 132 -1.55 0.70 26.59
CA ASP A 132 -1.30 1.98 27.25
C ASP A 132 -1.51 3.20 26.34
N PHE A 133 -1.83 3.01 25.06
CA PHE A 133 -1.97 4.09 24.08
C PHE A 133 -2.98 5.17 24.51
N PHE A 134 -4.15 4.75 24.99
CA PHE A 134 -5.20 5.68 25.42
C PHE A 134 -4.78 6.46 26.67
N ASN A 135 -4.17 5.77 27.64
CA ASN A 135 -3.71 6.39 28.88
C ASN A 135 -2.59 7.39 28.60
N ALA A 136 -1.60 7.02 27.77
CA ALA A 136 -0.52 7.92 27.37
C ALA A 136 -1.03 9.18 26.66
N PHE A 137 -2.07 9.06 25.82
CA PHE A 137 -2.70 10.22 25.19
C PHE A 137 -3.44 11.10 26.21
N LEU A 138 -4.23 10.49 27.09
CA LEU A 138 -4.97 11.21 28.14
C LEU A 138 -4.02 11.93 29.10
N ASP A 139 -2.92 11.30 29.49
CA ASP A 139 -1.91 11.89 30.37
C ASP A 139 -1.21 13.08 29.71
N LYS A 140 -0.93 12.99 28.40
CA LYS A 140 -0.26 14.08 27.66
C LYS A 140 -1.16 15.28 27.41
N TYR A 141 -2.43 15.05 27.06
CA TYR A 141 -3.32 16.12 26.58
C TYR A 141 -4.48 16.47 27.52
N GLY A 142 -4.73 15.69 28.58
CA GLY A 142 -5.82 15.90 29.52
C GLY A 142 -7.22 15.72 28.92
N THR A 143 -7.34 15.14 27.72
CA THR A 143 -8.60 14.99 26.99
C THR A 143 -8.70 13.64 26.28
N CYS A 144 -9.92 13.13 26.13
CA CYS A 144 -10.21 11.96 25.30
C CYS A 144 -10.03 12.26 23.81
N PHE A 145 -9.82 11.22 23.01
CA PHE A 145 -9.77 11.34 21.54
C PHE A 145 -11.06 11.92 20.95
N SER A 146 -10.92 12.86 20.02
CA SER A 146 -11.97 13.18 19.06
C SER A 146 -12.14 12.05 18.03
N HIS A 147 -13.26 12.05 17.32
CA HIS A 147 -13.53 11.04 16.28
C HIS A 147 -12.42 10.97 15.22
N GLY A 148 -11.98 12.12 14.70
CA GLY A 148 -10.92 12.17 13.68
C GLY A 148 -9.56 11.69 14.20
N GLN A 149 -9.30 11.83 15.50
CA GLN A 149 -8.09 11.29 16.13
C GLN A 149 -8.14 9.77 16.26
N VAL A 150 -9.31 9.19 16.61
CA VAL A 150 -9.51 7.73 16.59
C VAL A 150 -9.27 7.16 15.18
N GLU A 151 -9.86 7.78 14.16
CA GLU A 151 -9.63 7.34 12.78
C GLU A 151 -8.16 7.42 12.37
N PHE A 152 -7.48 8.52 12.74
CA PHE A 152 -6.06 8.72 12.45
C PHE A 152 -5.18 7.67 13.14
N ALA A 153 -5.40 7.40 14.43
CA ALA A 153 -4.67 6.38 15.18
C ALA A 153 -4.85 4.99 14.56
N VAL A 154 -6.08 4.63 14.19
CA VAL A 154 -6.38 3.36 13.52
C VAL A 154 -5.68 3.27 12.15
N VAL A 155 -5.62 4.37 11.39
CA VAL A 155 -4.89 4.39 10.12
C VAL A 155 -3.39 4.20 10.35
N CYS A 156 -2.79 4.89 11.32
CA CYS A 156 -1.37 4.72 11.67
C CYS A 156 -1.07 3.26 12.01
N TYR A 157 -1.85 2.67 12.92
CA TYR A 157 -1.70 1.28 13.31
C TYR A 157 -1.80 0.32 12.13
N ARG A 158 -2.80 0.47 11.26
CA ARG A 158 -2.96 -0.39 10.09
C ARG A 158 -1.80 -0.27 9.11
N VAL A 159 -1.29 0.94 8.89
CA VAL A 159 -0.16 1.17 7.99
C VAL A 159 1.05 0.36 8.45
N PHE A 160 1.48 0.54 9.70
CA PHE A 160 2.63 -0.20 10.22
C PHE A 160 2.35 -1.70 10.35
N LYS A 161 1.19 -2.08 10.88
CA LYS A 161 0.81 -3.49 11.09
C LYS A 161 0.90 -4.31 9.81
N TYR A 162 0.47 -3.76 8.67
CA TYR A 162 0.48 -4.47 7.38
C TYR A 162 1.77 -4.27 6.60
N GLU A 163 2.51 -3.20 6.83
CA GLU A 163 3.79 -2.98 6.14
C GLU A 163 4.92 -3.83 6.72
N ILE A 164 4.87 -4.19 8.00
CA ILE A 164 5.90 -5.05 8.61
C ILE A 164 6.09 -6.34 7.84
N ASP A 165 5.00 -6.99 7.44
CA ASP A 165 5.10 -8.22 6.65
C ASP A 165 5.75 -7.98 5.28
N LEU A 166 5.48 -6.83 4.65
CA LEU A 166 6.14 -6.45 3.40
C LEU A 166 7.63 -6.12 3.62
N LEU A 167 7.98 -5.50 4.74
CA LEU A 167 9.38 -5.16 5.07
C LEU A 167 10.27 -6.39 5.26
N THR A 168 9.70 -7.59 5.44
CA THR A 168 10.48 -8.84 5.49
C THR A 168 10.76 -9.46 4.12
N LEU A 169 10.22 -8.91 3.03
CA LEU A 169 10.47 -9.41 1.68
C LEU A 169 11.89 -9.07 1.21
N ASP A 170 12.41 -9.89 0.30
CA ASP A 170 13.67 -9.58 -0.37
C ASP A 170 13.58 -8.24 -1.11
N LYS A 171 14.65 -7.44 -1.03
CA LYS A 171 14.70 -6.08 -1.60
C LYS A 171 14.36 -6.03 -3.09
N GLU A 172 14.67 -7.08 -3.83
CA GLU A 172 14.35 -7.20 -5.26
C GLU A 172 12.84 -7.23 -5.54
N LYS A 173 12.03 -7.74 -4.60
CA LYS A 173 10.56 -7.83 -4.68
C LYS A 173 9.88 -6.56 -4.19
N LEU A 174 10.64 -5.62 -3.64
CA LEU A 174 10.13 -4.38 -3.06
C LEU A 174 10.22 -3.22 -4.04
N PHE A 175 9.12 -2.49 -4.13
CA PHE A 175 8.97 -1.31 -4.97
C PHE A 175 8.35 -0.17 -4.18
N PHE A 176 8.66 1.05 -4.61
CA PHE A 176 8.27 2.27 -3.91
C PHE A 176 7.38 3.13 -4.77
N TYR A 177 6.21 3.47 -4.27
CA TYR A 177 5.22 4.23 -5.01
C TYR A 177 5.75 5.58 -5.51
N GLU A 178 6.51 6.28 -4.67
CA GLU A 178 7.12 7.57 -4.94
C GLU A 178 8.08 7.48 -6.14
N SER A 179 9.00 6.51 -6.15
CA SER A 179 9.91 6.30 -7.28
C SER A 179 9.18 5.75 -8.51
N LEU A 180 8.22 4.83 -8.37
CA LEU A 180 7.44 4.31 -9.51
C LEU A 180 6.69 5.41 -10.27
N THR A 181 6.19 6.41 -9.56
CA THR A 181 5.39 7.49 -10.15
C THR A 181 6.22 8.64 -10.71
N THR A 182 7.52 8.70 -10.41
CA THR A 182 8.39 9.83 -10.77
C THR A 182 9.62 9.43 -11.58
N GLU A 183 10.06 8.17 -11.52
CA GLU A 183 11.28 7.68 -12.14
C GLU A 183 10.98 6.61 -13.20
N PRO A 184 11.13 6.92 -14.50
CA PRO A 184 10.88 5.95 -15.57
C PRO A 184 11.73 4.68 -15.49
N THR A 185 12.96 4.80 -14.98
CA THR A 185 13.87 3.66 -14.77
C THR A 185 13.34 2.69 -13.74
N GLU A 186 12.77 3.19 -12.64
CA GLU A 186 12.20 2.35 -11.59
C GLU A 186 10.88 1.71 -12.04
N PHE A 187 10.04 2.46 -12.77
CA PHE A 187 8.85 1.88 -13.39
C PHE A 187 9.20 0.77 -14.40
N LYS A 188 10.26 0.96 -15.21
CA LYS A 188 10.77 -0.09 -16.10
C LYS A 188 11.25 -1.32 -15.32
N ARG A 189 12.01 -1.13 -14.23
CA ARG A 189 12.43 -2.23 -13.34
C ARG A 189 11.23 -3.03 -12.83
N PHE A 190 10.19 -2.32 -12.40
CA PHE A 190 8.96 -2.93 -11.89
C PHE A 190 8.21 -3.75 -12.92
N VAL A 191 8.00 -3.20 -14.12
CA VAL A 191 7.34 -3.96 -15.19
C VAL A 191 8.20 -5.15 -15.62
N SER A 192 9.52 -4.99 -15.77
CA SER A 192 10.40 -6.10 -16.12
C SER A 192 10.47 -7.18 -15.03
N TYR A 193 10.31 -6.82 -13.76
CA TYR A 193 10.21 -7.79 -12.67
C TYR A 193 8.90 -8.59 -12.77
N LEU A 194 7.75 -7.92 -12.91
CA LEU A 194 6.45 -8.56 -12.99
C LEU A 194 6.23 -9.34 -14.28
N CYS A 195 6.80 -8.84 -15.38
CA CYS A 195 6.60 -9.34 -16.75
C CYS A 195 7.96 -9.54 -17.44
N PRO A 196 8.74 -10.59 -17.09
CA PRO A 196 10.14 -10.71 -17.51
C PRO A 196 10.41 -10.83 -19.01
N THR A 197 9.40 -11.19 -19.81
CA THR A 197 9.53 -11.30 -21.27
C THR A 197 8.84 -10.17 -22.02
N LEU A 198 8.26 -9.19 -21.31
CA LEU A 198 7.66 -8.01 -21.93
C LEU A 198 8.74 -6.99 -22.26
N ASP A 199 8.76 -6.51 -23.52
CA ASP A 199 9.62 -5.38 -23.89
C ASP A 199 9.00 -4.06 -23.43
N VAL A 200 9.71 -3.36 -22.54
CA VAL A 200 9.29 -2.06 -22.00
C VAL A 200 9.85 -0.95 -22.89
N THR A 201 9.05 -0.58 -23.88
CA THR A 201 9.39 0.42 -24.91
C THR A 201 9.33 1.85 -24.37
N ASP A 202 10.09 2.75 -25.02
CA ASP A 202 10.05 4.19 -24.70
C ASP A 202 8.67 4.80 -24.95
N ALA A 203 7.90 4.26 -25.92
CA ALA A 203 6.54 4.68 -26.18
C ALA A 203 5.60 4.33 -25.01
N TYR A 204 5.75 3.12 -24.44
CA TYR A 204 4.99 2.73 -23.27
C TYR A 204 5.34 3.62 -22.06
N LEU A 205 6.64 3.84 -21.80
CA LEU A 205 7.08 4.75 -20.74
C LEU A 205 6.55 6.18 -20.96
N SER A 206 6.63 6.69 -22.19
CA SER A 206 6.14 8.03 -22.52
C SER A 206 4.64 8.18 -22.21
N ASN A 207 3.83 7.15 -22.49
CA ASN A 207 2.40 7.16 -22.17
C ASN A 207 2.11 7.16 -20.67
N VAL A 208 2.94 6.45 -19.88
CA VAL A 208 2.80 6.39 -18.41
C VAL A 208 3.09 7.75 -17.77
N PHE A 209 4.13 8.42 -18.25
CA PHE A 209 4.61 9.69 -17.71
C PHE A 209 4.07 10.93 -18.45
N GLU A 210 3.18 10.75 -19.44
CA GLU A 210 2.51 11.86 -20.12
C GLU A 210 1.63 12.63 -19.10
N PHE A 211 1.91 13.93 -18.97
CA PHE A 211 1.30 14.79 -17.97
C PHE A 211 -0.23 14.90 -18.15
N GLY A 212 -1.00 14.77 -17.07
CA GLY A 212 -2.43 15.13 -17.02
C GLY A 212 -3.46 14.05 -17.41
N LYS A 213 -3.08 12.92 -18.02
CA LYS A 213 -4.05 11.84 -18.36
C LYS A 213 -4.19 10.77 -17.28
N ILE A 214 -3.08 10.32 -16.67
CA ILE A 214 -3.07 9.12 -15.81
C ILE A 214 -2.52 9.44 -14.43
N ASN A 215 -1.47 10.26 -14.35
CA ASN A 215 -0.89 10.72 -13.10
C ASN A 215 -1.54 12.04 -12.63
N SER A 216 -2.81 11.97 -12.21
CA SER A 216 -3.52 13.14 -11.65
C SER A 216 -2.94 13.60 -10.30
N HIS A 217 -2.04 12.81 -9.70
CA HIS A 217 -1.34 13.16 -8.48
C HIS A 217 -0.24 14.22 -8.67
N HIS A 218 0.25 14.44 -9.91
CA HIS A 218 1.22 15.52 -10.21
C HIS A 218 0.61 16.92 -10.26
N VAL A 219 -0.71 17.06 -10.37
CA VAL A 219 -1.38 18.38 -10.45
C VAL A 219 -1.44 19.06 -9.07
N VAL A 220 -1.30 18.29 -8.00
CA VAL A 220 -1.14 18.81 -6.64
C VAL A 220 0.37 18.91 -6.42
N VAL A 221 0.90 20.11 -6.17
CA VAL A 221 2.28 20.27 -5.69
C VAL A 221 2.48 19.25 -4.58
N PRO A 222 3.36 18.24 -4.74
CA PRO A 222 3.56 17.23 -3.73
C PRO A 222 3.95 17.97 -2.45
N LYS A 223 3.07 17.93 -1.44
CA LYS A 223 3.43 18.41 -0.11
C LYS A 223 4.71 17.68 0.28
N SER A 224 5.73 18.41 0.70
CA SER A 224 6.94 17.78 1.20
C SER A 224 6.60 16.89 2.40
N LEU A 225 7.48 15.95 2.73
CA LEU A 225 7.32 15.14 3.94
C LEU A 225 7.15 16.03 5.19
N SER A 226 7.96 17.10 5.25
CA SER A 226 7.88 18.12 6.30
C SER A 226 6.54 18.85 6.27
N ASP A 227 6.03 19.25 5.09
CA ASP A 227 4.77 20.00 5.01
C ASP A 227 3.59 19.17 5.53
N ILE A 228 3.60 17.85 5.29
CA ILE A 228 2.56 16.97 5.83
C ILE A 228 2.73 16.82 7.34
N TYR A 229 3.94 16.51 7.79
CA TYR A 229 4.19 16.17 9.19
C TYR A 229 4.13 17.38 10.12
N ASN A 230 4.84 18.45 9.78
CA ASN A 230 4.99 19.64 10.60
C ASN A 230 3.83 20.62 10.43
N ASP A 231 3.38 20.84 9.19
CA ASP A 231 2.43 21.92 8.91
C ASP A 231 0.97 21.45 8.83
N PHE A 232 0.73 20.18 8.46
CA PHE A 232 -0.63 19.67 8.27
C PHE A 232 -1.16 18.81 9.41
N TRP A 233 -0.31 18.04 10.08
CA TRP A 233 -0.72 17.29 11.27
C TRP A 233 -0.64 18.18 12.51
N ASP A 234 -1.69 18.16 13.33
CA ASP A 234 -1.65 18.80 14.62
C ASP A 234 -0.77 18.01 15.60
N GLU A 235 -0.41 18.63 16.73
CA GLU A 235 0.43 17.99 17.75
C GLU A 235 -0.15 16.65 18.24
N PRO A 236 -1.47 16.51 18.51
CA PRO A 236 -2.07 15.21 18.82
C PRO A 236 -1.84 14.15 17.74
N ARG A 237 -1.98 14.46 16.45
CA ARG A 237 -1.72 13.53 15.35
C ARG A 237 -0.26 13.12 15.27
N ARG A 238 0.68 14.06 15.39
CA ARG A 238 2.11 13.73 15.44
C ARG A 238 2.43 12.78 16.58
N PHE A 239 1.95 13.07 17.79
CA PHE A 239 2.13 12.17 18.94
C PHE A 239 1.55 10.77 18.69
N MET A 240 0.34 10.67 18.13
CA MET A 240 -0.25 9.36 17.83
C MET A 240 0.58 8.58 16.81
N PHE A 241 1.11 9.26 15.79
CA PHE A 241 2.01 8.66 14.80
C PHE A 241 3.30 8.17 15.45
N GLU A 242 4.01 9.05 16.17
CA GLU A 242 5.28 8.76 16.85
C GLU A 242 5.13 7.61 17.85
N TYR A 243 4.08 7.63 18.67
CA TYR A 243 3.85 6.61 19.70
C TYR A 243 3.60 5.22 19.08
N ILE A 244 2.81 5.17 18.00
CA ILE A 244 2.55 3.90 17.30
C ILE A 244 3.81 3.45 16.55
N LEU A 245 4.55 4.36 15.92
CA LEU A 245 5.83 4.06 15.26
C LEU A 245 6.83 3.48 16.27
N GLU A 246 7.00 4.10 17.44
CA GLU A 246 7.90 3.65 18.49
C GLU A 246 7.54 2.23 18.98
N HIS A 247 6.24 1.93 19.13
CA HIS A 247 5.79 0.58 19.49
C HIS A 247 6.24 -0.47 18.45
N PHE A 248 6.01 -0.19 17.17
CA PHE A 248 6.40 -1.11 16.09
C PHE A 248 7.92 -1.14 15.88
N ASP A 249 8.63 -0.04 16.14
CA ASP A 249 10.07 0.01 16.05
C ASP A 249 10.74 -0.87 17.12
N LYS A 250 10.31 -0.75 18.38
CA LYS A 250 10.80 -1.59 19.48
C LYS A 250 10.63 -3.09 19.22
N LYS A 251 9.58 -3.48 18.49
CA LYS A 251 9.22 -4.88 18.26
C LYS A 251 9.79 -5.45 16.97
N PHE A 252 9.92 -4.63 15.93
CA PHE A 252 10.25 -5.11 14.58
C PHE A 252 11.39 -4.33 13.91
N ASN A 253 12.03 -3.39 14.60
CA ASN A 253 13.08 -2.53 14.05
C ASN A 253 12.60 -1.80 12.76
N THR A 254 11.37 -1.28 12.84
CA THR A 254 10.62 -0.71 11.72
C THR A 254 11.36 0.49 11.09
N ILE A 255 11.97 1.36 11.90
CA ILE A 255 12.69 2.53 11.41
C ILE A 255 13.91 2.10 10.60
N ALA A 256 14.75 1.21 11.14
CA ALA A 256 15.93 0.72 10.42
C ALA A 256 15.55 -0.04 9.14
N SER A 257 14.43 -0.78 9.16
CA SER A 257 13.90 -1.46 7.97
C SER A 257 13.55 -0.46 6.86
N TYR A 258 12.94 0.68 7.20
CA TYR A 258 12.67 1.76 6.25
C TYR A 258 13.94 2.47 5.77
N GLU A 259 14.90 2.74 6.67
CA GLU A 259 16.17 3.39 6.33
C GLU A 259 17.00 2.54 5.36
N ASN A 260 16.99 1.21 5.50
CA ASN A 260 17.64 0.27 4.57
C ASN A 260 17.04 0.33 3.14
N LEU A 261 15.83 0.87 3.03
CA LEU A 261 15.10 1.11 1.79
C LEU A 261 15.16 2.57 1.33
N ASN A 262 16.02 3.39 1.95
CA ASN A 262 16.21 4.82 1.70
C ASN A 262 15.00 5.71 2.02
N TYR A 263 14.12 5.30 2.93
CA TYR A 263 13.13 6.20 3.52
C TYR A 263 13.71 6.89 4.75
N ASP A 264 13.70 8.21 4.75
CA ASP A 264 14.05 8.98 5.94
C ASP A 264 12.94 8.87 6.98
N MET A 265 13.21 8.09 8.02
CA MET A 265 12.37 7.97 9.21
C MET A 265 13.03 8.63 10.43
N THR A 266 14.23 9.21 10.28
CA THR A 266 14.98 9.83 11.38
C THR A 266 14.37 11.17 11.80
N SER A 267 13.68 11.84 10.88
CA SER A 267 12.99 13.11 11.13
C SER A 267 11.82 13.02 12.12
N PHE A 268 11.48 11.81 12.59
CA PHE A 268 10.37 11.53 13.52
C PHE A 268 10.84 10.96 14.86
N ARG A 269 12.15 11.02 15.15
CA ARG A 269 12.75 10.60 16.41
C ARG A 269 12.86 11.76 17.40
#